data_AF-A0A3D2V973-F1
#
_entry.id   AF-A0A3D2V973-F1
#
_cell.length_a   1.000
_cell.length_b   1.000
_cell.length_c   1.000
_cell.angle_alpha   90.00
_cell.angle_beta   90.00
_cell.angle_gamma   90.00
#
_symmetry.space_group_name_H-M   'P 1'
#
loop_
_entity.id
_entity.type
_entity.pdbx_description
1 polymer ?
#
loop_
_entity_poly.entity_id
_entity_poly.type
_entity_poly.pdbx_seq_one_letter_code
_entity_poly.pdbx_strand_id
1 'polypeptide(L)'
;GDSWKQVFAFDTTALPASMALEFTYKGNTERDGKQLEVLDIKPRLTIQNDGKTARGKVSIRKQQGQGTLLFDNYKGSIHELSFETVVETEAVIGQNTVAQTVSTKVTLSNSRPE
;
A
#
# COMPACT_ATOMS: atom_id res chain seq x y z
N GLY A 1 6.76 10.36 15.83
CA GLY A 1 5.60 11.23 15.57
C GLY A 1 4.34 10.43 15.74
N ASP A 2 3.20 11.08 15.59
CA ASP A 2 1.91 10.40 15.61
C ASP A 2 1.79 9.43 14.43
N SER A 3 1.08 8.33 14.67
CA SER A 3 0.84 7.29 13.67
C SER A 3 -0.66 6.99 13.58
N TRP A 4 -1.15 6.80 12.37
CA TRP A 4 -2.52 6.37 12.13
C TRP A 4 -2.59 5.37 10.99
N LYS A 5 -3.71 4.65 10.94
CA LYS A 5 -3.93 3.56 9.99
C LYS A 5 -5.19 3.82 9.19
N GLN A 6 -5.08 3.70 7.88
CA GLN A 6 -6.22 3.69 6.96
C GLN A 6 -6.34 2.31 6.32
N VAL A 7 -7.55 1.77 6.25
CA VAL A 7 -7.82 0.45 5.67
C VAL A 7 -8.72 0.62 4.46
N PHE A 8 -8.30 0.04 3.34
CA PHE A 8 -9.04 -0.02 2.09
C PHE A 8 -9.43 -1.49 1.87
N ALA A 9 -10.72 -1.77 1.77
CA ALA A 9 -11.21 -3.07 1.36
C ALA A 9 -11.32 -3.11 -0.16
N PHE A 10 -10.88 -4.21 -0.77
CA PHE A 10 -11.05 -4.49 -2.19
C PHE A 10 -11.83 -5.79 -2.31
N ASP A 11 -12.95 -5.71 -3.00
CA ASP A 11 -13.61 -6.91 -3.50
C ASP A 11 -13.01 -7.22 -4.87
N THR A 12 -12.16 -8.24 -4.93
CA THR A 12 -11.64 -8.72 -6.22
C THR A 12 -12.46 -9.92 -6.65
N THR A 13 -12.64 -10.09 -7.96
CA THR A 13 -13.39 -11.22 -8.54
C THR A 13 -12.83 -12.60 -8.17
N ALA A 14 -11.63 -12.67 -7.59
CA ALA A 14 -11.00 -13.90 -7.15
C ALA A 14 -11.14 -14.13 -5.64
N LEU A 15 -10.83 -13.12 -4.82
CA LEU A 15 -10.83 -13.19 -3.35
C LEU A 15 -11.04 -11.80 -2.70
N PRO A 16 -11.78 -11.70 -1.59
CA PRO A 16 -11.81 -10.48 -0.80
C PRO A 16 -10.42 -10.18 -0.21
N ALA A 17 -9.97 -8.94 -0.36
CA ALA A 17 -8.69 -8.48 0.16
C ALA A 17 -8.81 -7.10 0.81
N SER A 18 -7.83 -6.72 1.62
CA SER A 18 -7.74 -5.36 2.16
C SER A 18 -6.28 -4.92 2.23
N MET A 19 -6.04 -3.64 1.98
CA MET A 19 -4.74 -3.01 2.21
C MET A 19 -4.88 -2.02 3.34
N ALA A 20 -4.04 -2.17 4.35
CA ALA A 20 -3.82 -1.14 5.36
C ALA A 20 -2.62 -0.29 4.96
N LEU A 21 -2.76 1.03 5.01
CA LEU A 21 -1.66 1.97 4.98
C LEU A 21 -1.48 2.53 6.39
N GLU A 22 -0.35 2.26 7.00
CA GLU A 22 0.06 2.91 8.24
C GLU A 22 0.93 4.11 7.91
N PHE A 23 0.55 5.28 8.41
CA PHE A 23 1.27 6.52 8.24
C PHE A 23 1.97 6.88 9.55
N THR A 24 3.19 7.39 9.47
CA THR A 24 3.94 7.90 10.63
C THR A 24 4.51 9.27 10.29
N TYR A 25 4.12 10.30 11.03
CA TYR A 25 4.65 11.64 10.84
C TYR A 25 6.14 11.73 11.24
N LYS A 26 6.95 12.29 10.34
CA LYS A 26 8.42 12.39 10.47
C LYS A 26 8.92 13.82 10.67
N GLY A 27 8.06 14.84 10.51
CA GLY A 27 8.44 16.25 10.61
C GLY A 27 8.28 16.98 9.29
N ASN A 28 8.90 18.15 9.20
CA ASN A 28 8.86 19.00 8.02
C ASN A 28 10.11 18.80 7.15
N THR A 29 9.96 19.07 5.85
CA THR A 29 11.05 19.13 4.88
C THR A 29 10.84 20.27 3.90
N GLU A 30 11.92 20.73 3.28
CA GLU A 30 11.85 21.68 2.17
C GLU A 30 12.08 20.93 0.86
N ARG A 31 11.15 21.08 -0.10
CA ARG A 31 11.28 20.54 -1.46
C ARG A 31 10.69 21.53 -2.45
N ASP A 32 11.46 21.84 -3.50
CA ASP A 32 11.07 22.80 -4.55
C ASP A 32 10.60 24.17 -3.98
N GLY A 33 11.30 24.65 -2.94
CA GLY A 33 10.98 25.91 -2.24
C GLY A 33 9.70 25.88 -1.41
N LYS A 34 9.12 24.70 -1.16
CA LYS A 34 7.91 24.51 -0.34
C LYS A 34 8.25 23.78 0.94
N GLN A 35 7.69 24.27 2.04
CA GLN A 35 7.69 23.55 3.31
C GLN A 35 6.57 22.51 3.29
N LEU A 36 6.95 21.24 3.41
CA LEU A 36 6.07 20.08 3.32
C LEU A 36 6.19 19.24 4.58
N GLU A 37 5.10 18.58 4.95
CA GLU A 37 5.11 17.54 5.98
C GLU A 37 5.52 16.20 5.35
N VAL A 38 6.36 15.45 6.05
CA VAL A 38 6.85 14.14 5.62
C VAL A 38 6.21 13.04 6.46
N LEU A 39 5.67 12.04 5.78
CA LEU A 39 5.07 10.88 6.40
C LEU A 39 5.66 9.61 5.81
N ASP A 40 6.14 8.72 6.67
CA ASP A 40 6.47 7.35 6.27
C ASP A 40 5.17 6.56 6.07
N ILE A 41 5.15 5.69 5.07
CA ILE A 41 4.03 4.81 4.75
C ILE A 41 4.48 3.36 4.85
N LYS A 42 3.71 2.55 5.56
CA LYS A 42 3.88 1.09 5.63
C LYS A 42 2.61 0.40 5.11
N PRO A 43 2.58 0.04 3.83
CA PRO A 43 1.47 -0.74 3.27
C PRO A 43 1.52 -2.19 3.75
N ARG A 44 0.36 -2.76 4.06
CA ARG A 44 0.18 -4.15 4.47
C ARG A 44 -1.06 -4.75 3.82
N LEU A 45 -0.86 -5.81 3.03
CA LEU A 45 -1.95 -6.57 2.41
C LEU A 45 -2.45 -7.65 3.37
N THR A 46 -3.76 -7.84 3.39
CA THR A 46 -4.45 -8.95 4.05
C THR A 46 -5.41 -9.58 3.05
N ILE A 47 -5.30 -10.90 2.87
CA ILE A 47 -6.23 -11.68 2.04
C ILE A 47 -7.19 -12.39 2.98
N GLN A 48 -8.49 -12.25 2.73
CA GLN A 48 -9.52 -12.94 3.51
C GLN A 48 -9.87 -14.24 2.80
N ASN A 49 -9.55 -15.37 3.43
CA ASN A 49 -10.06 -16.66 3.00
C ASN A 49 -11.39 -16.88 3.72
N ASP A 50 -12.51 -16.62 3.04
CA ASP A 50 -13.84 -16.82 3.61
C ASP A 50 -14.30 -18.28 3.60
N GLY A 51 -13.50 -19.17 3.00
CA GLY A 51 -13.81 -20.60 2.84
C GLY A 51 -14.98 -20.89 1.89
N LYS A 52 -15.56 -19.85 1.26
CA LYS A 52 -16.70 -19.94 0.36
C LYS A 52 -16.28 -19.89 -1.10
N THR A 53 -15.14 -19.30 -1.41
CA THR A 53 -14.55 -19.34 -2.76
C THR A 53 -13.97 -20.71 -3.08
N ALA A 54 -14.60 -21.43 -4.02
CA ALA A 54 -14.23 -22.77 -4.47
C ALA A 54 -12.85 -22.88 -5.18
N ARG A 55 -12.09 -21.79 -5.31
CA ARG A 55 -10.91 -21.68 -6.18
C ARG A 55 -9.55 -21.92 -5.51
N GLY A 56 -9.54 -22.30 -4.23
CA GLY A 56 -8.31 -22.64 -3.50
C GLY A 56 -8.02 -21.72 -2.32
N LYS A 57 -7.08 -22.12 -1.45
CA LYS A 57 -6.57 -21.28 -0.36
C LYS A 57 -5.43 -20.42 -0.90
N VAL A 58 -5.51 -19.10 -0.70
CA VAL A 58 -4.39 -18.20 -0.98
C VAL A 58 -3.81 -17.68 0.33
N SER A 59 -2.49 -17.72 0.46
CA SER A 59 -1.77 -17.24 1.64
C SER A 59 -0.67 -16.28 1.24
N ILE A 60 -0.42 -15.27 2.06
CA ILE A 60 0.76 -14.40 1.92
C ILE A 60 1.91 -15.09 2.67
N ARG A 61 2.95 -15.49 1.93
CA ARG A 61 4.17 -16.05 2.52
C ARG A 61 5.10 -14.96 3.03
N LYS A 62 5.23 -13.90 2.25
CA LYS A 62 6.08 -12.75 2.56
C LYS A 62 5.43 -11.49 2.04
N GLN A 63 5.57 -10.41 2.80
CA GLN A 63 5.24 -9.09 2.31
C GLN A 63 6.23 -8.08 2.87
N GLN A 64 6.59 -7.12 2.03
CA GLN A 64 7.39 -5.96 2.39
C GLN A 64 6.79 -4.76 1.70
N GLY A 65 6.83 -3.62 2.37
CA GLY A 65 6.39 -2.39 1.74
C GLY A 65 6.79 -1.17 2.54
N GLN A 66 7.11 -0.13 1.81
CA GLN A 66 7.56 1.14 2.35
C GLN A 66 7.21 2.26 1.36
N GLY A 67 7.07 3.46 1.88
CA GLY A 67 6.79 4.63 1.08
C GLY A 67 6.89 5.90 1.87
N THR A 68 6.64 7.00 1.15
CA THR A 68 6.68 8.36 1.67
C THR A 68 5.52 9.16 1.09
N LEU A 69 4.90 9.98 1.92
CA LEU A 69 3.95 11.01 1.53
C LEU A 69 4.56 12.36 1.90
N LEU A 70 4.56 13.27 0.94
CA LEU A 70 4.84 14.69 1.12
C LEU A 70 3.52 15.46 1.00
N PHE A 71 3.15 16.14 2.08
CA PHE A 71 1.90 16.88 2.17
C PHE A 71 2.15 18.38 2.28
N ASP A 72 1.52 19.16 1.42
CA ASP A 72 1.53 20.63 1.51
C ASP A 72 0.39 21.05 2.44
N ASN A 73 0.72 21.34 3.70
CA ASN A 73 -0.26 21.72 4.71
C ASN A 73 -0.84 23.13 4.45
N TYR A 74 -0.14 23.98 3.70
CA TYR A 74 -0.66 25.30 3.31
C TYR A 74 -1.75 25.18 2.25
N LYS A 75 -1.59 24.29 1.27
CA LYS A 75 -2.59 24.03 0.20
C LYS A 75 -3.60 22.95 0.55
N GLY A 76 -3.40 22.22 1.66
CA GLY A 76 -4.24 21.09 2.06
C GLY A 76 -4.23 19.96 1.04
N SER A 77 -3.08 19.69 0.41
CA SER A 77 -2.99 18.77 -0.73
C SER A 77 -1.76 17.88 -0.69
N ILE A 78 -1.89 16.67 -1.26
CA ILE A 78 -0.76 15.79 -1.50
C ILE A 78 0.16 16.44 -2.54
N HIS A 79 1.42 16.64 -2.18
CA HIS A 79 2.45 17.07 -3.11
C HIS A 79 3.01 15.86 -3.89
N GLU A 80 3.44 14.83 -3.15
CA GLU A 80 3.94 13.58 -3.71
C GLU A 80 3.59 12.42 -2.78
N LEU A 81 3.15 11.31 -3.34
CA LEU A 81 2.94 10.04 -2.65
C LEU A 81 3.66 8.96 -3.44
N SER A 82 4.57 8.23 -2.81
CA SER A 82 5.27 7.12 -3.44
C SER A 82 5.37 5.96 -2.47
N PHE A 83 4.97 4.76 -2.90
CA PHE A 83 5.21 3.56 -2.12
C PHE A 83 5.42 2.35 -3.02
N GLU A 84 6.16 1.40 -2.50
CA GLU A 84 6.44 0.12 -3.14
C GLU A 84 6.00 -1.01 -2.21
N THR A 85 5.45 -2.06 -2.81
CA THR A 85 5.08 -3.30 -2.11
C THR A 85 5.59 -4.49 -2.89
N VAL A 86 6.17 -5.45 -2.18
CA VAL A 86 6.48 -6.78 -2.72
C VAL A 86 5.71 -7.79 -1.89
N VAL A 87 4.85 -8.56 -2.54
CA VAL A 87 4.03 -9.59 -1.90
C VAL A 87 4.29 -10.92 -2.59
N GLU A 88 4.67 -11.93 -1.81
CA GLU A 88 4.77 -13.31 -2.24
C GLU A 88 3.52 -14.05 -1.74
N THR A 89 2.71 -14.51 -2.68
CA THR A 89 1.50 -15.29 -2.42
C THR A 89 1.67 -16.74 -2.87
N GLU A 90 1.02 -17.65 -2.16
CA GLU A 90 0.88 -19.03 -2.56
C GLU A 90 -0.59 -19.40 -2.66
N ALA A 91 -0.97 -20.02 -3.79
CA ALA A 91 -2.29 -20.54 -4.07
C ALA A 91 -2.24 -22.07 -4.21
N VAL A 92 -3.12 -22.78 -3.51
CA VAL A 92 -3.32 -24.22 -3.70
C VAL A 92 -4.54 -24.46 -4.58
N ILE A 93 -4.35 -25.01 -5.78
CA ILE A 93 -5.40 -25.26 -6.77
C ILE A 93 -5.43 -26.76 -7.08
N GLY A 94 -6.39 -27.48 -6.51
CA GLY A 94 -6.43 -28.94 -6.59
C GLY A 94 -5.25 -29.56 -5.85
N GLN A 95 -4.43 -30.34 -6.57
CA GLN A 95 -3.20 -30.94 -6.05
C GLN A 95 -1.94 -30.09 -6.33
N ASN A 96 -2.09 -28.98 -7.06
CA ASN A 96 -0.96 -28.12 -7.42
C ASN A 96 -0.83 -26.95 -6.47
N THR A 97 0.41 -26.56 -6.22
CA THR A 97 0.77 -25.35 -5.47
C THR A 97 1.44 -24.36 -6.42
N VAL A 98 0.89 -23.15 -6.50
CA VAL A 98 1.39 -22.06 -7.33
C VAL A 98 1.88 -20.94 -6.43
N ALA A 99 3.14 -20.55 -6.57
CA ALA A 99 3.70 -19.37 -5.92
C ALA A 99 3.78 -18.22 -6.92
N GLN A 100 3.44 -17.02 -6.48
CA GLN A 100 3.49 -15.80 -7.27
C GLN A 100 4.11 -14.67 -6.43
N THR A 101 5.02 -13.92 -7.04
CA THR A 101 5.53 -12.67 -6.46
C THR A 101 4.97 -11.50 -7.26
N VAL A 102 4.38 -10.54 -6.56
CA VAL A 102 3.84 -9.31 -7.14
C VAL A 102 4.58 -8.13 -6.54
N SER A 103 5.20 -7.33 -7.40
CA SER A 103 5.80 -6.05 -7.05
C SER A 103 4.93 -4.93 -7.59
N THR A 104 4.49 -4.03 -6.71
CA THR A 104 3.68 -2.86 -7.07
C THR A 104 4.43 -1.61 -6.68
N LYS A 105 4.54 -0.66 -7.60
CA LYS A 105 5.03 0.69 -7.35
C LYS A 105 3.91 1.66 -7.65
N VAL A 106 3.59 2.52 -6.68
CA VAL A 106 2.63 3.60 -6.85
C VAL A 106 3.38 4.90 -6.69
N THR A 107 3.19 5.80 -7.64
CA THR A 107 3.68 7.17 -7.54
C THR A 107 2.57 8.09 -8.01
N LEU A 108 2.21 9.04 -7.15
CA LEU A 108 1.28 10.11 -7.43
C LEU A 108 2.02 11.41 -7.12
N SER A 109 2.22 12.24 -8.13
CA SER A 109 2.80 13.57 -7.97
C SER A 109 1.84 14.60 -8.56
N ASN A 110 1.63 15.68 -7.82
CA ASN A 110 0.90 16.83 -8.35
C ASN A 110 1.85 17.67 -9.20
N SER A 111 2.14 17.21 -10.42
CA SER A 111 2.76 18.06 -11.44
C SER A 111 1.67 18.92 -12.08
N ARG A 112 1.34 20.06 -11.45
CA ARG A 112 0.78 21.17 -12.24
C ARG A 112 1.97 21.81 -12.97
N PRO A 113 1.99 21.85 -14.32
CA PRO A 113 2.83 22.80 -15.01
C PRO A 113 2.30 24.20 -14.67
N GLU A 114 3.17 25.06 -14.14
CA GLU A 114 2.95 26.51 -14.17
C GLU A 114 3.16 27.04 -15.59
#